data_AF-A0A843CEQ6-F1
#
_entry.id   AF-A0A843CEQ6-F1
#
_cell.length_a   1.000
_cell.length_b   1.000
_cell.length_c   1.000
_cell.angle_alpha   90.00
_cell.angle_beta   90.00
_cell.angle_gamma   90.00
#
_symmetry.space_group_name_H-M   'P 1'
#
loop_
_entity.id
_entity.type
_entity.pdbx_description
1 polymer ?
#
loop_
_entity_poly.entity_id
_entity_poly.type
_entity_poly.pdbx_seq_one_letter_code
_entity_poly.pdbx_strand_id
1 'polypeptide(L)'
;MIIVSSIPLAYAHPFIVNSDPAQSSSVSAGINQIVIHYSETVEIEFSAIKVLDSSGNQIDNKDTKYISNESTLVVTTPPLEDGIYTVTSKTLSKIDGHLVDEAFVFGIGDVSVPPPKPRDITESTYFPEAGARFPGLVGQVIVLGSVISSVVIWGAMRKKNLIKENLSELQKFYQSKFSSVTGIGLFLVFASNILMLVVQTIRLQTSASAVLQTSFGSVWIMRMAITVVLLAVWFLMENKSNVSNKKQILMLGLSLILISTTTVIGHGAASEQFSAIIIDYVHNLIASVWIGGVIFFGFILLPALSKLGGNKKELITLLAIPRFSSMIVISLGVLVITGPTLLWLMEDDVTLLSQSPYGFLIMGKIVVASIMAALGGYNQFKIQKSAERDITSNTINVHRKLGRSLKTEAVLGVILLGLVALLTNSSLPTSQAQQAQVQQITYCFQTSEFSENARFDINIDPFTSGSNTI
;
A
#
# COMPACT_ATOMS: atom_id res chain seq x y z
N MET A 1 16.91 -18.91 -25.89
CA MET A 1 16.64 -19.77 -24.73
C MET A 1 16.20 -18.84 -23.60
N ILE A 2 14.89 -18.62 -23.48
CA ILE A 2 14.31 -17.78 -22.42
C ILE A 2 14.28 -18.67 -21.18
N ILE A 3 15.13 -18.37 -20.20
CA ILE A 3 15.09 -19.02 -18.90
C ILE A 3 13.82 -18.50 -18.22
N VAL A 4 12.75 -19.27 -18.29
CA VAL A 4 11.57 -19.07 -17.43
C VAL A 4 12.02 -19.51 -16.05
N SER A 5 12.59 -18.56 -15.30
CA SER A 5 12.81 -18.74 -13.88
C SER A 5 11.42 -18.83 -13.24
N SER A 6 11.13 -19.94 -12.58
CA SER A 6 9.91 -20.12 -11.81
C SER A 6 9.71 -18.90 -10.91
N ILE A 7 8.60 -18.18 -11.10
CA ILE A 7 8.28 -16.97 -10.36
C ILE A 7 7.71 -17.44 -9.01
N PRO A 8 8.38 -17.24 -7.87
CA PRO A 8 7.77 -17.52 -6.58
C PRO A 8 6.57 -16.57 -6.40
N LEU A 9 5.44 -17.15 -5.98
CA LEU A 9 4.21 -16.40 -5.72
C LEU A 9 4.38 -15.53 -4.47
N ALA A 10 3.90 -14.29 -4.57
CA ALA A 10 3.98 -13.28 -3.53
C ALA A 10 2.70 -13.27 -2.70
N TYR A 11 2.82 -13.42 -1.38
CA TYR A 11 1.69 -13.25 -0.47
C TYR A 11 1.81 -11.91 0.23
N ALA A 12 0.68 -11.24 0.42
CA ALA A 12 0.62 -9.94 1.07
C ALA A 12 0.27 -10.01 2.56
N HIS A 13 0.34 -11.21 3.18
CA HIS A 13 0.00 -11.52 4.59
C HIS A 13 0.47 -12.95 4.96
N PRO A 14 0.58 -13.31 6.25
CA PRO A 14 1.00 -14.63 6.71
C PRO A 14 -0.21 -15.58 6.76
N PHE A 15 -0.64 -16.03 5.59
CA PHE A 15 -1.71 -17.01 5.46
C PHE A 15 -1.19 -18.42 5.71
N ILE A 16 -2.03 -19.28 6.28
CA ILE A 16 -1.76 -20.71 6.37
C ILE A 16 -1.78 -21.30 4.95
N VAL A 17 -0.61 -21.79 4.51
CA VAL A 17 -0.43 -22.51 3.24
C VAL A 17 -0.64 -24.00 3.45
N ASN A 18 -0.15 -24.53 4.57
CA ASN A 18 -0.27 -25.93 4.94
C ASN A 18 -0.30 -26.13 6.45
N SER A 19 -0.89 -27.22 6.91
CA SER A 19 -0.93 -27.63 8.32
C SER A 19 -0.79 -29.14 8.47
N ASP A 20 -0.19 -29.56 9.58
CA ASP A 20 -0.15 -30.95 10.03
C ASP A 20 -0.59 -31.01 11.50
N PRO A 21 -1.80 -31.52 11.80
CA PRO A 21 -2.76 -32.15 10.89
C PRO A 21 -3.38 -31.20 9.86
N ALA A 22 -3.76 -31.73 8.70
CA ALA A 22 -4.36 -30.94 7.64
C ALA A 22 -5.79 -30.50 7.97
N GLN A 23 -6.17 -29.31 7.51
CA GLN A 23 -7.53 -28.79 7.64
C GLN A 23 -8.57 -29.79 7.10
N SER A 24 -9.64 -29.98 7.86
CA SER A 24 -10.76 -30.87 7.53
C SER A 24 -10.33 -32.33 7.27
N SER A 25 -9.17 -32.75 7.79
CA SER A 25 -8.73 -34.15 7.78
C SER A 25 -8.93 -34.80 9.14
N SER A 26 -9.00 -36.13 9.16
CA SER A 26 -8.90 -36.93 10.38
C SER A 26 -7.60 -37.72 10.39
N VAL A 27 -6.91 -37.75 11.52
CA VAL A 27 -5.65 -38.47 11.71
C VAL A 27 -5.73 -39.40 12.92
N SER A 28 -4.81 -40.37 13.00
CA SER A 28 -4.76 -41.32 14.10
C SER A 28 -4.51 -40.65 15.45
N ALA A 29 -5.06 -41.22 16.51
CA ALA A 29 -4.86 -40.77 17.88
C ALA A 29 -3.38 -40.77 18.32
N GLY A 30 -3.07 -39.93 19.30
CA GLY A 30 -1.73 -39.86 19.91
C GLY A 30 -0.77 -38.85 19.30
N ILE A 31 -1.22 -37.99 18.37
CA ILE A 31 -0.44 -36.81 17.98
C ILE A 31 -0.27 -35.88 19.18
N ASN A 32 0.88 -35.22 19.24
CA ASN A 32 1.28 -34.36 20.36
C ASN A 32 1.81 -33.00 19.90
N GLN A 33 1.63 -32.67 18.63
CA GLN A 33 2.04 -31.39 18.06
C GLN A 33 1.17 -31.04 16.85
N ILE A 34 1.01 -29.74 16.64
CA ILE A 34 0.39 -29.16 15.45
C ILE A 34 1.44 -28.25 14.80
N VAL A 35 1.71 -28.47 13.52
CA VAL A 35 2.65 -27.68 12.71
C VAL A 35 1.87 -26.88 11.67
N ILE A 36 2.19 -25.60 11.54
CA ILE A 36 1.56 -24.69 10.59
C ILE A 36 2.65 -24.02 9.75
N HIS A 37 2.49 -24.09 8.43
CA HIS A 37 3.32 -23.40 7.45
C HIS A 37 2.60 -22.16 6.93
N TYR A 38 3.24 -21.00 7.10
CA TYR A 38 2.75 -19.72 6.61
C TYR A 38 3.39 -19.36 5.28
N SER A 39 2.72 -18.51 4.53
CA SER A 39 3.18 -17.98 3.25
C SER A 39 4.37 -17.03 3.35
N GLU A 40 4.65 -16.49 4.53
CA GLU A 40 5.75 -15.57 4.78
C GLU A 40 6.30 -15.73 6.22
N THR A 41 7.37 -15.01 6.53
CA THR A 41 8.00 -15.05 7.85
C THR A 41 7.19 -14.30 8.91
N VAL A 42 7.19 -14.81 10.13
CA VAL A 42 6.29 -14.38 11.22
C VAL A 42 7.08 -13.95 12.46
N GLU A 43 6.62 -12.95 13.21
CA GLU A 43 7.20 -12.51 14.47
C GLU A 43 6.68 -13.36 15.63
N ILE A 44 7.49 -14.33 16.10
CA ILE A 44 7.07 -15.28 17.15
C ILE A 44 6.57 -14.64 18.44
N GLU A 45 7.19 -13.54 18.91
CA GLU A 45 6.78 -12.90 20.17
C GLU A 45 5.35 -12.34 20.13
N PHE A 46 4.83 -12.10 18.93
CA PHE A 46 3.48 -11.59 18.69
C PHE A 46 2.59 -12.59 17.95
N SER A 47 3.04 -13.84 17.84
CA SER A 47 2.33 -14.91 17.15
C SER A 47 2.06 -16.08 18.09
N ALA A 48 0.87 -16.67 18.01
CA ALA A 48 0.48 -17.78 18.87
C ALA A 48 -0.45 -18.74 18.11
N ILE A 49 -0.23 -20.03 18.32
CA ILE A 49 -1.18 -21.08 17.94
C ILE A 49 -1.87 -21.53 19.21
N LYS A 50 -3.20 -21.64 19.18
CA LYS A 50 -3.99 -22.27 20.22
C LYS A 50 -4.76 -23.45 19.66
N VAL A 51 -4.81 -24.54 20.43
CA VAL A 51 -5.59 -25.73 20.11
C VAL A 51 -6.72 -25.83 21.11
N LEU A 52 -7.95 -25.87 20.60
CA LEU A 52 -9.19 -25.90 21.37
C LEU A 52 -9.89 -27.24 21.16
N ASP A 53 -10.45 -27.80 22.23
CA ASP A 53 -11.34 -28.96 22.16
C ASP A 53 -12.76 -28.58 21.69
N SER A 54 -13.65 -29.56 21.56
CA SER A 54 -15.06 -29.36 21.18
C SER A 54 -15.88 -28.56 22.21
N SER A 55 -15.38 -28.43 23.44
CA SER A 55 -15.98 -27.60 24.50
C SER A 55 -15.42 -26.17 24.52
N GLY A 56 -14.45 -25.86 23.65
CA GLY A 56 -13.78 -24.57 23.56
C GLY A 56 -12.64 -24.37 24.58
N ASN A 57 -12.22 -25.42 25.29
CA ASN A 57 -11.10 -25.33 26.22
C ASN A 57 -9.77 -25.39 25.46
N GLN A 58 -8.80 -24.56 25.86
CA GLN A 58 -7.45 -24.63 25.32
C GLN A 58 -6.69 -25.82 25.91
N ILE A 59 -6.24 -26.74 25.05
CA ILE A 59 -5.63 -28.02 25.42
C ILE A 59 -4.15 -28.15 25.00
N ASP A 60 -3.55 -27.08 24.47
CA ASP A 60 -2.12 -27.03 24.14
C ASP A 60 -1.22 -26.66 25.34
N ASN A 61 0.09 -26.87 25.15
CA ASN A 61 1.13 -26.58 26.14
C ASN A 61 1.60 -25.11 26.14
N LYS A 62 1.00 -24.24 25.31
CA LYS A 62 1.31 -22.81 25.20
C LYS A 62 2.77 -22.53 24.85
N ASP A 63 3.38 -23.41 24.06
CA ASP A 63 4.80 -23.39 23.72
C ASP A 63 5.03 -23.14 22.22
N THR A 64 4.23 -22.25 21.62
CA THR A 64 4.38 -21.87 20.20
C THR A 64 5.81 -21.42 19.93
N LYS A 65 6.47 -22.06 18.95
CA LYS A 65 7.87 -21.80 18.58
C LYS A 65 8.13 -22.08 17.10
N TYR A 66 9.26 -21.61 16.58
CA TYR A 66 9.76 -22.03 15.28
C TYR A 66 10.26 -23.48 15.33
N ILE A 67 10.07 -24.24 14.24
CA ILE A 67 10.59 -25.62 14.14
C ILE A 67 11.67 -25.78 13.05
N SER A 68 11.59 -25.06 11.94
CA SER A 68 12.50 -25.21 10.79
C SER A 68 13.02 -23.87 10.27
N ASN A 69 12.14 -22.88 10.17
CA ASN A 69 12.41 -21.53 9.68
C ASN A 69 11.45 -20.54 10.34
N GLU A 70 11.57 -19.27 9.97
CA GLU A 70 10.72 -18.21 10.51
C GLU A 70 9.32 -18.14 9.90
N SER A 71 8.96 -19.05 8.98
CA SER A 71 7.61 -19.16 8.40
C SER A 71 6.86 -20.42 8.84
N THR A 72 7.43 -21.22 9.74
CA THR A 72 6.80 -22.45 10.24
C THR A 72 6.74 -22.44 11.75
N LEU A 73 5.52 -22.48 12.29
CA LEU A 73 5.27 -22.54 13.73
C LEU A 73 4.80 -23.93 14.15
N VAL A 74 5.18 -24.33 15.35
CA VAL A 74 4.69 -25.54 16.01
C VAL A 74 4.17 -25.20 17.39
N VAL A 75 3.11 -25.88 17.82
CA VAL A 75 2.66 -25.93 19.21
C VAL A 75 2.53 -27.38 19.65
N THR A 76 2.94 -27.70 20.88
CA THR A 76 2.80 -29.07 21.40
C THR A 76 1.52 -29.21 22.23
N THR A 77 1.01 -30.44 22.28
CA THR A 77 -0.16 -30.82 23.05
C THR A 77 0.16 -32.09 23.84
N PRO A 78 -0.57 -32.39 24.93
CA PRO A 78 -0.72 -33.78 25.37
C PRO A 78 -1.22 -34.66 24.20
N PRO A 79 -1.02 -36.00 24.27
CA PRO A 79 -1.58 -36.91 23.28
C PRO A 79 -3.08 -36.67 23.11
N LEU A 80 -3.50 -36.32 21.89
CA LEU A 80 -4.91 -36.02 21.62
C LEU A 80 -5.73 -37.31 21.57
N GLU A 81 -6.90 -37.25 22.20
CA GLU A 81 -7.93 -38.30 22.19
C GLU A 81 -8.86 -38.12 20.98
N ASP A 82 -9.72 -39.11 20.75
CA ASP A 82 -10.69 -39.07 19.64
C ASP A 82 -11.65 -37.88 19.80
N GLY A 83 -11.77 -37.07 18.75
CA GLY A 83 -12.56 -35.84 18.80
C GLY A 83 -12.24 -34.84 17.69
N ILE A 84 -13.03 -33.76 17.65
CA ILE A 84 -12.80 -32.63 16.74
C ILE A 84 -12.12 -31.50 17.52
N TYR A 85 -11.06 -30.97 16.92
CA TYR A 85 -10.27 -29.89 17.49
C TYR A 85 -10.28 -28.68 16.58
N THR A 86 -10.24 -27.49 17.19
CA THR A 86 -10.12 -26.22 16.49
C THR A 86 -8.75 -25.64 16.75
N VAL A 87 -8.01 -25.33 15.69
CA VAL A 87 -6.75 -24.59 15.77
C VAL A 87 -7.06 -23.14 15.45
N THR A 88 -6.69 -22.23 16.34
CA THR A 88 -6.68 -20.78 16.07
C THR A 88 -5.24 -20.31 16.00
N SER A 89 -4.88 -19.61 14.93
CA SER A 89 -3.60 -18.95 14.77
C SER A 89 -3.81 -17.44 14.78
N LYS A 90 -3.01 -16.75 15.58
CA LYS A 90 -2.87 -15.30 15.55
C LYS A 90 -1.42 -14.99 15.21
N THR A 91 -1.15 -14.37 14.08
CA THR A 91 0.20 -14.30 13.52
C THR A 91 0.53 -12.90 13.01
N LEU A 92 1.68 -12.36 13.45
CA LEU A 92 2.21 -11.09 12.99
C LEU A 92 3.26 -11.34 11.90
N SER A 93 3.10 -10.75 10.73
CA SER A 93 4.12 -10.80 9.67
C SER A 93 5.38 -10.02 10.04
N LYS A 94 6.55 -10.55 9.69
CA LYS A 94 7.82 -9.79 9.70
C LYS A 94 7.95 -8.86 8.51
N ILE A 95 7.22 -9.11 7.43
CA ILE A 95 7.43 -8.42 6.17
C ILE A 95 6.52 -7.19 6.06
N ASP A 96 5.21 -7.37 6.19
CA ASP A 96 4.24 -6.29 6.05
C ASP A 96 3.81 -5.67 7.40
N GLY A 97 4.15 -6.33 8.52
CA GLY A 97 3.79 -5.89 9.87
C GLY A 97 2.30 -6.04 10.21
N HIS A 98 1.52 -6.75 9.39
CA HIS A 98 0.11 -6.99 9.62
C HIS A 98 -0.10 -8.23 10.51
N LEU A 99 -1.08 -8.10 11.41
CA LEU A 99 -1.57 -9.18 12.27
C LEU A 99 -2.78 -9.86 11.62
N VAL A 100 -2.71 -11.17 11.44
CA VAL A 100 -3.76 -11.99 10.84
C VAL A 100 -4.22 -13.06 11.84
N ASP A 101 -5.53 -13.19 11.97
CA ASP A 101 -6.18 -14.23 12.78
C ASP A 101 -6.82 -15.26 11.83
N GLU A 102 -6.48 -16.53 11.98
CA GLU A 102 -7.05 -17.64 11.21
C GLU A 102 -7.49 -18.78 12.12
N ALA A 103 -8.46 -19.56 11.67
CA ALA A 103 -8.88 -20.78 12.38
C ALA A 103 -9.24 -21.89 11.41
N PHE A 104 -8.94 -23.12 11.78
CA PHE A 104 -9.36 -24.32 11.06
C PHE A 104 -9.66 -25.47 12.04
N VAL A 105 -10.30 -26.51 11.53
CA VAL A 105 -10.67 -27.70 12.33
C VAL A 105 -10.01 -28.94 11.76
N PHE A 106 -9.69 -29.90 12.62
CA PHE A 106 -9.23 -31.24 12.26
C PHE A 106 -9.82 -32.28 13.22
N GLY A 107 -9.78 -33.55 12.82
CA GLY A 107 -10.28 -34.68 13.58
C GLY A 107 -9.16 -35.59 14.07
N ILE A 108 -9.40 -36.22 15.22
CA ILE A 108 -8.61 -37.32 15.74
C ILE A 108 -9.51 -38.56 15.84
N GLY A 109 -9.01 -39.69 15.34
CA GLY A 109 -9.73 -40.96 15.34
C GLY A 109 -10.78 -41.03 14.23
N ASP A 110 -11.83 -41.83 14.45
CA ASP A 110 -12.88 -42.07 13.47
C ASP A 110 -14.01 -41.03 13.60
N VAL A 111 -13.67 -39.77 13.34
CA VAL A 111 -14.60 -38.63 13.44
C VAL A 111 -14.85 -37.99 12.08
N SER A 112 -16.12 -37.65 11.82
CA SER A 112 -16.50 -36.89 10.62
C SER A 112 -16.23 -35.40 10.84
N VAL A 113 -15.24 -34.86 10.13
CA VAL A 113 -14.85 -33.44 10.22
C VAL A 113 -15.63 -32.66 9.17
N PRO A 114 -16.26 -31.52 9.52
CA PRO A 114 -16.98 -30.72 8.55
C PRO A 114 -16.06 -30.23 7.42
N PRO A 115 -16.60 -30.12 6.19
CA PRO A 115 -15.84 -29.58 5.06
C PRO A 115 -15.41 -28.14 5.34
N PRO A 116 -14.29 -27.69 4.74
CA PRO A 116 -13.83 -26.33 4.94
C PRO A 116 -14.92 -25.36 4.49
N LYS A 117 -15.34 -24.47 5.38
CA LYS A 117 -16.25 -23.38 5.00
C LYS A 117 -15.54 -22.47 4.01
N PRO A 118 -16.24 -21.96 2.97
CA PRO A 118 -15.73 -20.90 2.13
C PRO A 118 -15.22 -19.76 3.02
N ARG A 119 -13.99 -19.34 2.78
CA ARG A 119 -13.35 -18.26 3.52
C ARG A 119 -14.18 -17.00 3.27
N ASP A 120 -14.87 -16.50 4.28
CA ASP A 120 -15.43 -15.15 4.23
C ASP A 120 -14.22 -14.19 4.26
N ILE A 121 -13.70 -13.86 3.07
CA ILE A 121 -12.58 -12.90 2.88
C ILE A 121 -13.03 -11.46 3.22
N THR A 122 -14.25 -11.31 3.75
CA THR A 122 -14.77 -10.05 4.26
C THR A 122 -14.03 -9.70 5.54
N GLU A 123 -13.22 -8.63 5.43
CA GLU A 123 -12.61 -7.84 6.51
C GLU A 123 -11.15 -8.14 6.88
N SER A 124 -10.23 -8.15 5.91
CA SER A 124 -8.79 -7.95 6.21
C SER A 124 -8.35 -6.48 6.19
N THR A 125 -9.19 -5.54 5.70
CA THR A 125 -8.79 -4.12 5.62
C THR A 125 -8.87 -3.46 6.99
N TYR A 126 -7.73 -3.36 7.67
CA TYR A 126 -7.63 -2.63 8.93
C TYR A 126 -7.59 -1.10 8.69
N PHE A 127 -8.76 -0.48 8.61
CA PHE A 127 -8.93 0.95 8.32
C PHE A 127 -8.09 1.92 9.18
N PRO A 128 -7.87 1.68 10.50
CA PRO A 128 -7.05 2.59 11.31
C PRO A 128 -5.62 2.74 10.78
N GLU A 129 -5.03 1.68 10.23
CA GLU A 129 -3.67 1.72 9.68
C GLU A 129 -3.63 2.48 8.34
N ALA A 130 -4.62 2.27 7.48
CA ALA A 130 -4.77 3.08 6.26
C ALA A 130 -4.91 4.58 6.58
N GLY A 131 -5.72 4.90 7.60
CA GLY A 131 -5.87 6.27 8.10
C GLY A 131 -4.58 6.86 8.65
N ALA A 132 -3.80 6.08 9.39
CA ALA A 132 -2.50 6.51 9.94
C ALA A 132 -1.42 6.68 8.86
N ARG A 133 -1.42 5.83 7.81
CA ARG A 133 -0.47 5.87 6.69
C ARG A 133 -0.77 6.98 5.70
N PHE A 134 -2.04 7.34 5.50
CA PHE A 134 -2.47 8.31 4.49
C PHE A 134 -1.76 9.67 4.57
N PRO A 135 -1.67 10.36 5.73
CA PRO A 135 -0.93 11.62 5.83
C PRO A 135 0.55 11.46 5.43
N GLY A 136 1.16 10.32 5.75
CA GLY A 136 2.56 10.03 5.43
C GLY A 136 2.81 9.94 3.93
N LEU A 137 1.91 9.27 3.20
CA LEU A 137 1.98 9.18 1.74
C LEU A 137 1.83 10.56 1.09
N VAL A 138 0.82 11.33 1.52
CA VAL A 138 0.61 12.70 1.03
C VAL A 138 1.82 13.58 1.32
N GLY A 139 2.33 13.55 2.55
CA GLY A 139 3.47 14.36 2.97
C GLY A 139 4.74 14.02 2.20
N GLN A 140 5.03 12.74 2.00
CA GLN A 140 6.20 12.26 1.25
C GLN A 140 6.14 12.68 -0.22
N VAL A 141 4.98 12.54 -0.86
CA VAL A 141 4.75 13.00 -2.24
C VAL A 141 4.95 14.51 -2.37
N ILE A 142 4.42 15.29 -1.42
CA ILE A 142 4.60 16.76 -1.40
C ILE A 142 6.09 17.11 -1.31
N VAL A 143 6.82 16.52 -0.37
CA VAL A 143 8.24 16.84 -0.12
C VAL A 143 9.09 16.46 -1.33
N LEU A 144 9.05 15.20 -1.75
CA LEU A 144 9.88 14.69 -2.84
C LEU A 144 9.55 15.38 -4.17
N GLY A 145 8.26 15.46 -4.52
CA GLY A 145 7.83 16.10 -5.77
C GLY A 145 8.12 17.60 -5.80
N SER A 146 7.98 18.32 -4.68
CA SER A 146 8.34 19.75 -4.60
C SER A 146 9.84 19.97 -4.74
N VAL A 147 10.67 19.13 -4.11
CA VAL A 147 12.14 19.24 -4.22
C VAL A 147 12.60 18.97 -5.66
N ILE A 148 12.12 17.90 -6.29
CA ILE A 148 12.46 17.57 -7.70
C ILE A 148 12.01 18.71 -8.62
N SER A 149 10.75 19.14 -8.50
CA SER A 149 10.18 20.18 -9.36
C SER A 149 10.87 21.54 -9.17
N SER A 150 11.28 21.87 -7.94
CA SER A 150 12.08 23.05 -7.64
C SER A 150 13.44 23.01 -8.37
N VAL A 151 14.12 21.87 -8.37
CA VAL A 151 15.40 21.72 -9.06
C VAL A 151 15.23 21.84 -10.58
N VAL A 152 14.23 21.14 -11.15
CA VAL A 152 14.02 21.03 -12.60
C VAL A 152 13.43 22.32 -13.20
N ILE A 153 12.39 22.88 -12.58
CA ILE A 153 11.65 24.02 -13.12
C ILE A 153 12.28 25.33 -12.63
N TRP A 154 12.28 25.55 -11.32
CA TRP A 154 12.73 26.81 -10.72
C TRP A 154 14.24 27.03 -10.88
N GLY A 155 15.05 25.99 -10.70
CA GLY A 155 16.50 26.04 -10.94
C GLY A 155 16.85 26.50 -12.36
N ALA A 156 16.07 26.05 -13.34
CA ALA A 156 16.31 26.37 -14.74
C ALA A 156 15.71 27.73 -15.18
N MET A 157 14.72 28.27 -14.45
CA MET A 157 14.24 29.65 -14.63
C MET A 157 15.24 30.67 -14.07
N ARG A 158 15.84 30.40 -12.90
CA ARG A 158 16.87 31.25 -12.28
C ARG A 158 18.10 31.40 -13.18
N LYS A 159 18.61 30.29 -13.73
CA LYS A 159 19.82 30.29 -14.59
C LYS A 159 19.68 31.15 -15.84
N LYS A 160 18.49 31.27 -16.42
CA LYS A 160 18.26 32.02 -17.67
C LYS A 160 18.09 33.53 -17.45
N ASN A 161 18.21 34.04 -16.22
CA ASN A 161 18.00 35.47 -15.88
C ASN A 161 16.67 36.04 -16.42
N LEU A 162 15.65 35.18 -16.59
CA LEU A 162 14.35 35.54 -17.18
C LEU A 162 13.55 36.53 -16.32
N ILE A 163 13.96 36.70 -15.07
CA ILE A 163 13.35 37.61 -14.09
C ILE A 163 14.46 38.56 -13.66
N LYS A 164 14.61 39.73 -14.29
CA LYS A 164 15.61 40.75 -13.87
C LYS A 164 15.03 41.82 -12.94
N GLU A 165 13.73 42.08 -13.00
CA GLU A 165 13.01 43.05 -12.16
C GLU A 165 12.20 42.34 -11.06
N ASN A 166 12.14 42.91 -9.85
CA ASN A 166 11.44 42.37 -8.66
C ASN A 166 11.86 40.94 -8.25
N LEU A 167 13.06 40.53 -8.62
CA LEU A 167 13.64 39.21 -8.36
C LEU A 167 13.66 38.87 -6.87
N SER A 168 13.95 39.85 -6.01
CA SER A 168 14.05 39.66 -4.56
C SER A 168 12.69 39.38 -3.91
N GLU A 169 11.63 40.10 -4.26
CA GLU A 169 10.28 39.85 -3.74
C GLU A 169 9.70 38.54 -4.26
N LEU A 170 9.84 38.28 -5.57
CA LEU A 170 9.43 37.01 -6.16
C LEU A 170 10.14 35.84 -5.50
N GLN A 171 11.45 35.94 -5.29
CA GLN A 171 12.25 34.89 -4.68
C GLN A 171 11.90 34.68 -3.22
N LYS A 172 11.71 35.76 -2.43
CA LYS A 172 11.25 35.66 -1.05
C LYS A 172 9.88 34.98 -0.96
N PHE A 173 8.95 35.33 -1.85
CA PHE A 173 7.62 34.73 -1.86
C PHE A 173 7.64 33.28 -2.33
N TYR A 174 8.40 32.95 -3.37
CA TYR A 174 8.67 31.57 -3.79
C TYR A 174 9.21 30.76 -2.62
N GLN A 175 10.20 31.31 -1.90
CA GLN A 175 10.82 30.63 -0.78
C GLN A 175 9.84 30.39 0.37
N SER A 176 9.04 31.41 0.70
CA SER A 176 7.98 31.28 1.72
C SER A 176 6.96 30.21 1.34
N LYS A 177 6.52 30.15 0.06
CA LYS A 177 5.58 29.11 -0.40
C LYS A 177 6.21 27.73 -0.47
N PHE A 178 7.45 27.63 -0.95
CA PHE A 178 8.20 26.38 -0.99
C PHE A 178 8.36 25.82 0.43
N SER A 179 8.81 26.66 1.37
CA SER A 179 9.00 26.26 2.77
C SER A 179 7.68 25.91 3.45
N SER A 180 6.63 26.72 3.28
CA SER A 180 5.32 26.44 3.87
C SER A 180 4.73 25.11 3.38
N VAL A 181 4.73 24.86 2.08
CA VAL A 181 4.16 23.62 1.50
C VAL A 181 5.00 22.40 1.86
N THR A 182 6.33 22.48 1.78
CA THR A 182 7.21 21.37 2.19
C THR A 182 7.17 21.12 3.70
N GLY A 183 7.00 22.16 4.52
CA GLY A 183 6.82 22.06 5.97
C GLY A 183 5.52 21.35 6.33
N ILE A 184 4.41 21.65 5.64
CA ILE A 184 3.16 20.89 5.76
C ILE A 184 3.40 19.41 5.40
N GLY A 185 4.10 19.14 4.29
CA GLY A 185 4.42 17.77 3.89
C GLY A 185 5.24 17.01 4.94
N LEU A 186 6.28 17.63 5.49
CA LEU A 186 7.11 17.04 6.55
C LEU A 186 6.33 16.82 7.85
N PHE A 187 5.45 17.75 8.22
CA PHE A 187 4.58 17.58 9.38
C PHE A 187 3.62 16.39 9.19
N LEU A 188 3.04 16.22 8.00
CA LEU A 188 2.18 15.08 7.70
C LEU A 188 2.95 13.74 7.77
N VAL A 189 4.19 13.69 7.28
CA VAL A 189 5.06 12.51 7.45
C VAL A 189 5.34 12.23 8.92
N PHE A 190 5.73 13.25 9.69
CA PHE A 190 6.00 13.11 11.11
C PHE A 190 4.77 12.62 11.90
N ALA A 191 3.62 13.26 11.68
CA ALA A 191 2.36 12.88 12.31
C ALA A 191 1.96 11.44 11.94
N SER A 192 2.10 11.06 10.68
CA SER A 192 1.84 9.70 10.22
C SER A 192 2.74 8.67 10.92
N ASN A 193 4.04 8.96 11.07
CA ASN A 193 4.93 8.04 11.78
C ASN A 193 4.46 7.84 13.24
N ILE A 194 4.06 8.89 13.95
CA ILE A 194 3.53 8.77 15.31
C ILE A 194 2.22 7.98 15.33
N LEU A 195 1.29 8.28 14.43
CA LEU A 195 0.01 7.57 14.32
C LEU A 195 0.21 6.08 14.04
N MET A 196 1.14 5.72 13.14
CA MET A 196 1.46 4.33 12.82
C MET A 196 1.97 3.57 14.04
N LEU A 197 2.85 4.17 14.86
CA LEU A 197 3.32 3.54 16.10
C LEU A 197 2.16 3.31 17.08
N VAL A 198 1.27 4.29 17.24
CA VAL A 198 0.09 4.18 18.11
C VAL A 198 -0.85 3.08 17.63
N VAL A 199 -1.18 3.07 16.34
CA VAL A 199 -2.05 2.07 15.74
C VAL A 199 -1.47 0.67 15.90
N GLN A 200 -0.16 0.50 15.67
CA GLN A 200 0.51 -0.80 15.83
C GLN A 200 0.54 -1.25 17.30
N THR A 201 0.76 -0.32 18.22
CA THR A 201 0.74 -0.60 19.67
C THR A 201 -0.64 -1.09 20.13
N ILE A 202 -1.71 -0.44 19.65
CA ILE A 202 -3.10 -0.84 19.93
C ILE A 202 -3.42 -2.20 19.28
N ARG A 203 -3.04 -2.39 18.01
CA ARG A 203 -3.30 -3.62 17.24
C ARG A 203 -2.64 -4.83 17.90
N LEU A 204 -1.41 -4.68 18.37
CA LEU A 204 -0.65 -5.75 19.03
C LEU A 204 -0.98 -5.88 20.53
N GLN A 205 -1.82 -5.01 21.09
CA GLN A 205 -2.16 -4.98 22.52
C GLN A 205 -0.91 -5.00 23.42
N THR A 206 0.15 -4.31 23.01
CA THR A 206 1.47 -4.36 23.65
C THR A 206 1.99 -2.96 23.98
N SER A 207 3.21 -2.87 24.51
CA SER A 207 3.89 -1.60 24.75
C SER A 207 4.60 -1.08 23.50
N ALA A 208 4.70 0.24 23.33
CA ALA A 208 5.43 0.84 22.21
C ALA A 208 6.90 0.37 22.15
N SER A 209 7.54 0.12 23.30
CA SER A 209 8.89 -0.43 23.37
C SER A 209 9.01 -1.83 22.79
N ALA A 210 7.98 -2.67 22.92
CA ALA A 210 7.96 -4.00 22.33
C ALA A 210 7.74 -3.92 20.82
N VAL A 211 6.87 -3.01 20.36
CA VAL A 211 6.70 -2.73 18.91
C VAL A 211 8.01 -2.29 18.28
N LEU A 212 8.80 -1.45 18.95
CA LEU A 212 10.09 -0.98 18.43
C LEU A 212 11.15 -2.07 18.27
N GLN A 213 10.97 -3.23 18.93
CA GLN A 213 11.86 -4.38 18.81
C GLN A 213 11.51 -5.30 17.63
N THR A 214 10.33 -5.11 17.02
CA THR A 214 9.91 -5.84 15.81
C THR A 214 10.64 -5.38 14.55
N SER A 215 10.54 -6.15 13.47
CA SER A 215 11.01 -5.78 12.14
C SER A 215 10.41 -4.44 11.68
N PHE A 216 9.10 -4.23 11.89
CA PHE A 216 8.42 -2.95 11.65
C PHE A 216 9.05 -1.80 12.46
N GLY A 217 9.34 -2.05 13.74
CA GLY A 217 9.95 -1.08 14.65
C GLY A 217 11.30 -0.56 14.15
N SER A 218 12.14 -1.43 13.61
CA SER A 218 13.45 -1.05 13.06
C SER A 218 13.35 -0.08 11.89
N VAL A 219 12.43 -0.33 10.94
CA VAL A 219 12.20 0.55 9.79
C VAL A 219 11.55 1.85 10.24
N TRP A 220 10.64 1.79 11.22
CA TRP A 220 10.05 2.98 11.83
C TRP A 220 11.09 3.89 12.46
N ILE A 221 12.06 3.35 13.21
CA ILE A 221 13.15 4.14 13.83
C ILE A 221 13.97 4.86 12.76
N MET A 222 14.37 4.14 11.71
CA MET A 222 15.09 4.73 10.58
C MET A 222 14.26 5.85 9.91
N ARG A 223 12.98 5.58 9.63
CA ARG A 223 12.05 6.54 9.02
C ARG A 223 11.86 7.79 9.88
N MET A 224 11.75 7.62 11.20
CA MET A 224 11.65 8.73 12.15
C MET A 224 12.94 9.56 12.18
N ALA A 225 14.11 8.92 12.24
CA ALA A 225 15.40 9.60 12.22
C ALA A 225 15.56 10.45 10.95
N ILE A 226 15.27 9.89 9.77
CA ILE A 226 15.31 10.62 8.48
C ILE A 226 14.34 11.80 8.50
N THR A 227 13.13 11.62 9.03
CA THR A 227 12.11 12.67 9.12
C THR A 227 12.57 13.82 10.03
N VAL A 228 13.19 13.52 11.17
CA VAL A 228 13.77 14.53 12.08
C VAL A 228 14.91 15.29 11.41
N VAL A 229 15.80 14.60 10.68
CA VAL A 229 16.88 15.26 9.93
C VAL A 229 16.30 16.15 8.83
N LEU A 230 15.28 15.70 8.10
CA LEU A 230 14.59 16.51 7.09
C LEU A 230 13.95 17.77 7.71
N LEU A 231 13.28 17.64 8.86
CA LEU A 231 12.73 18.77 9.61
C LEU A 231 13.81 19.75 10.06
N ALA A 232 14.96 19.26 10.53
CA ALA A 232 16.09 20.10 10.90
C ALA A 232 16.65 20.84 9.68
N VAL A 233 16.86 20.15 8.55
CA VAL A 233 17.33 20.77 7.30
C VAL A 233 16.33 21.83 6.82
N TRP A 234 15.03 21.53 6.88
CA TRP A 234 13.95 22.46 6.53
C TRP A 234 13.95 23.70 7.43
N PHE A 235 14.03 23.53 8.75
CA PHE A 235 14.10 24.65 9.71
C PHE A 235 15.33 25.54 9.48
N LEU A 236 16.49 24.92 9.20
CA LEU A 236 17.72 25.64 8.85
C LEU A 236 17.63 26.38 7.49
N MET A 237 16.67 26.02 6.63
CA MET A 237 16.40 26.73 5.37
C MET A 237 15.47 27.93 5.57
N GLU A 238 14.57 27.90 6.56
CA GLU A 238 13.64 29.00 6.85
C GLU A 238 14.37 30.28 7.28
N ASN A 239 15.44 30.13 8.07
CA ASN A 239 16.16 31.27 8.66
C ASN A 239 17.09 32.01 7.66
N LYS A 240 17.14 31.63 6.38
CA LYS A 240 18.00 32.29 5.38
C LYS A 240 17.21 32.70 4.14
N SER A 241 17.44 33.92 3.66
CA SER A 241 16.81 34.49 2.46
C SER A 241 17.16 33.75 1.16
N ASN A 242 18.11 32.81 1.19
CA ASN A 242 18.59 32.10 0.02
C ASN A 242 18.77 30.60 0.34
N VAL A 243 18.07 29.75 -0.40
CA VAL A 243 18.26 28.30 -0.33
C VAL A 243 19.55 27.93 -1.04
N SER A 244 20.53 27.50 -0.27
CA SER A 244 21.75 26.92 -0.81
C SER A 244 21.39 25.64 -1.58
N ASN A 245 21.85 25.53 -2.83
CA ASN A 245 21.69 24.33 -3.66
C ASN A 245 22.15 23.05 -2.93
N LYS A 246 23.15 23.16 -2.04
CA LYS A 246 23.62 22.04 -1.20
C LYS A 246 22.54 21.48 -0.28
N LYS A 247 21.73 22.36 0.34
CA LYS A 247 20.64 21.94 1.24
C LYS A 247 19.49 21.28 0.47
N GLN A 248 19.18 21.78 -0.73
CA GLN A 248 18.19 21.14 -1.60
C GLN A 248 18.63 19.75 -2.07
N ILE A 249 19.91 19.58 -2.42
CA ILE A 249 20.46 18.27 -2.77
C ILE A 249 20.40 17.32 -1.58
N LEU A 250 20.72 17.80 -0.37
CA LEU A 250 20.59 17.01 0.86
C LEU A 250 19.13 16.60 1.13
N MET A 251 18.17 17.53 1.01
CA MET A 251 16.74 17.21 1.13
C MET A 251 16.31 16.18 0.09
N LEU A 252 16.77 16.30 -1.16
CA LEU A 252 16.49 15.35 -2.21
C LEU A 252 16.98 13.95 -1.83
N GLY A 253 18.26 13.83 -1.45
CA GLY A 253 18.85 12.55 -1.02
C GLY A 253 18.09 11.92 0.15
N LEU A 254 17.78 12.69 1.19
CA LEU A 254 17.01 12.21 2.33
C LEU A 254 15.58 11.81 1.96
N SER A 255 14.91 12.57 1.09
CA SER A 255 13.56 12.22 0.61
C SER A 255 13.54 10.96 -0.28
N LEU A 256 14.62 10.70 -1.02
CA LEU A 256 14.81 9.47 -1.80
C LEU A 256 15.04 8.24 -0.92
N ILE A 257 15.73 8.41 0.21
CA ILE A 257 15.88 7.35 1.22
C ILE A 257 14.54 7.14 1.97
N LEU A 258 13.82 8.23 2.27
CA LEU A 258 12.52 8.15 2.94
C LEU A 258 11.51 7.31 2.13
N ILE A 259 11.46 7.48 0.82
CA ILE A 259 10.58 6.67 -0.05
C ILE A 259 11.01 5.21 -0.19
N SER A 260 12.30 4.90 0.00
CA SER A 260 12.73 3.49 0.11
C SER A 260 12.07 2.78 1.29
N THR A 261 11.86 3.49 2.41
CA THR A 261 11.22 2.89 3.60
C THR A 261 9.76 2.50 3.37
N THR A 262 9.04 3.17 2.46
CA THR A 262 7.65 2.76 2.11
C THR A 262 7.62 1.49 1.28
N THR A 263 8.64 1.28 0.44
CA THR A 263 8.78 0.07 -0.37
C THR A 263 9.13 -1.14 0.49
N VAL A 264 9.98 -0.95 1.50
CA VAL A 264 10.39 -2.02 2.44
C VAL A 264 9.24 -2.50 3.34
N ILE A 265 8.31 -1.62 3.72
CA ILE A 265 7.10 -1.98 4.51
C ILE A 265 5.89 -2.28 3.59
N GLY A 266 6.06 -2.18 2.26
CA GLY A 266 4.99 -2.40 1.29
C GLY A 266 4.96 -3.83 0.77
N HIS A 267 3.88 -4.20 0.07
CA HIS A 267 3.70 -5.54 -0.50
C HIS A 267 4.83 -5.98 -1.46
N GLY A 268 5.60 -5.04 -2.04
CA GLY A 268 6.77 -5.37 -2.84
C GLY A 268 7.83 -6.16 -2.07
N ALA A 269 8.01 -5.89 -0.77
CA ALA A 269 8.92 -6.65 0.09
C ALA A 269 8.41 -8.07 0.42
N ALA A 270 7.08 -8.25 0.44
CA ALA A 270 6.42 -9.54 0.72
C ALA A 270 6.57 -10.56 -0.42
N SER A 271 6.92 -10.10 -1.62
CA SER A 271 7.18 -10.99 -2.76
C SER A 271 8.52 -11.74 -2.71
N GLU A 272 9.42 -11.37 -1.80
CA GLU A 272 10.85 -11.75 -1.81
C GLU A 272 11.57 -11.49 -3.15
N GLN A 273 10.89 -10.87 -4.12
CA GLN A 273 11.35 -10.69 -5.48
C GLN A 273 11.96 -9.29 -5.62
N PHE A 274 13.28 -9.25 -5.80
CA PHE A 274 14.02 -8.00 -5.93
C PHE A 274 13.49 -7.08 -7.05
N SER A 275 12.92 -7.66 -8.12
CA SER A 275 12.28 -6.91 -9.20
C SER A 275 11.01 -6.17 -8.77
N ALA A 276 10.14 -6.78 -7.96
CA ALA A 276 8.91 -6.15 -7.50
C ALA A 276 9.22 -4.96 -6.57
N ILE A 277 10.22 -5.10 -5.69
CA ILE A 277 10.71 -4.02 -4.82
C ILE A 277 11.21 -2.83 -5.67
N ILE A 278 12.02 -3.08 -6.69
CA ILE A 278 12.53 -2.02 -7.57
C ILE A 278 11.39 -1.34 -8.31
N ILE A 279 10.45 -2.11 -8.88
CA ILE A 279 9.35 -1.55 -9.65
C ILE A 279 8.42 -0.73 -8.73
N ASP A 280 8.16 -1.18 -7.50
CA ASP A 280 7.38 -0.43 -6.52
C ASP A 280 8.09 0.87 -6.11
N TYR A 281 9.40 0.82 -5.87
CA TYR A 281 10.20 2.01 -5.61
C TYR A 281 10.10 3.03 -6.77
N VAL A 282 10.27 2.57 -8.00
CA VAL A 282 10.16 3.41 -9.21
C VAL A 282 8.74 3.95 -9.37
N HIS A 283 7.71 3.13 -9.15
CA HIS A 283 6.32 3.55 -9.22
C HIS A 283 6.03 4.68 -8.23
N ASN A 284 6.43 4.52 -6.97
CA ASN A 284 6.23 5.51 -5.90
C ASN A 284 7.04 6.79 -6.15
N LEU A 285 8.29 6.68 -6.64
CA LEU A 285 9.11 7.82 -7.03
C LEU A 285 8.42 8.63 -8.13
N ILE A 286 7.99 7.97 -9.20
CA ILE A 286 7.39 8.64 -10.35
C ILE A 286 5.99 9.19 -10.03
N ALA A 287 5.21 8.50 -9.18
CA ALA A 287 3.96 9.02 -8.65
C ALA A 287 4.19 10.31 -7.83
N SER A 288 5.30 10.38 -7.07
CA SER A 288 5.70 11.58 -6.35
C SER A 288 6.07 12.73 -7.28
N VAL A 289 6.76 12.44 -8.39
CA VAL A 289 7.05 13.42 -9.44
C VAL A 289 5.76 13.95 -10.07
N TRP A 290 4.79 13.08 -10.36
CA TRP A 290 3.52 13.48 -10.97
C TRP A 290 2.66 14.33 -10.02
N ILE A 291 2.22 13.75 -8.90
CA ILE A 291 1.28 14.39 -7.97
C ILE A 291 1.96 15.55 -7.25
N GLY A 292 3.17 15.34 -6.74
CA GLY A 292 3.93 16.39 -6.06
C GLY A 292 4.37 17.50 -7.01
N GLY A 293 4.57 17.21 -8.30
CA GLY A 293 4.79 18.22 -9.33
C GLY A 293 3.56 19.10 -9.57
N VAL A 294 2.36 18.50 -9.64
CA VAL A 294 1.09 19.25 -9.73
C VAL A 294 0.91 20.17 -8.51
N ILE A 295 1.16 19.66 -7.31
CA ILE A 295 1.09 20.44 -6.06
C ILE A 295 2.11 21.58 -6.09
N PHE A 296 3.35 21.30 -6.48
CA PHE A 296 4.39 22.31 -6.63
C PHE A 296 3.97 23.42 -7.60
N PHE A 297 3.49 23.05 -8.79
CA PHE A 297 3.13 24.03 -9.80
C PHE A 297 1.93 24.88 -9.34
N GLY A 298 0.90 24.24 -8.78
CA GLY A 298 -0.34 24.89 -8.35
C GLY A 298 -0.23 25.75 -7.09
N PHE A 299 0.56 25.32 -6.10
CA PHE A 299 0.60 25.92 -4.75
C PHE A 299 1.92 26.63 -4.41
N ILE A 300 3.01 26.36 -5.14
CA ILE A 300 4.30 27.03 -4.95
C ILE A 300 4.58 27.98 -6.11
N LEU A 301 4.65 27.46 -7.33
CA LEU A 301 5.09 28.23 -8.48
C LEU A 301 4.07 29.29 -8.91
N LEU A 302 2.81 28.92 -9.17
CA LEU A 302 1.79 29.88 -9.60
C LEU A 302 1.55 31.01 -8.58
N PRO A 303 1.46 30.76 -7.26
CA PRO A 303 1.39 31.84 -6.28
C PRO A 303 2.64 32.72 -6.24
N ALA A 304 3.83 32.16 -6.48
CA ALA A 304 5.03 33.00 -6.64
C ALA A 304 4.90 33.92 -7.84
N LEU A 305 4.56 33.37 -9.01
CA LEU A 305 4.41 34.15 -10.24
C LEU A 305 3.34 35.22 -10.15
N SER A 306 2.36 35.13 -9.23
CA SER A 306 1.34 36.18 -9.05
C SER A 306 1.92 37.50 -8.53
N LYS A 307 3.17 37.52 -8.05
CA LYS A 307 3.90 38.76 -7.70
C LYS A 307 4.42 39.52 -8.92
N LEU A 308 4.36 38.91 -10.11
CA LEU A 308 4.67 39.59 -11.36
C LEU A 308 3.46 40.37 -11.86
N GLY A 309 3.69 41.54 -12.44
CA GLY A 309 2.63 42.39 -12.98
C GLY A 309 2.08 41.90 -14.33
N GLY A 310 0.76 42.04 -14.51
CA GLY A 310 0.06 41.95 -15.80
C GLY A 310 0.54 40.82 -16.72
N ASN A 311 0.97 41.17 -17.94
CA ASN A 311 1.37 40.21 -18.97
C ASN A 311 2.67 39.46 -18.67
N LYS A 312 3.58 40.01 -17.84
CA LYS A 312 4.83 39.30 -17.47
C LYS A 312 4.51 38.01 -16.72
N LYS A 313 3.53 38.04 -15.82
CA LYS A 313 3.03 36.85 -15.10
C LYS A 313 2.53 35.78 -16.08
N GLU A 314 1.71 36.17 -17.05
CA GLU A 314 1.12 35.25 -18.02
C GLU A 314 2.21 34.62 -18.91
N LEU A 315 3.14 35.43 -19.43
CA LEU A 315 4.27 34.95 -20.25
C LEU A 315 5.21 34.01 -19.49
N ILE A 316 5.60 34.38 -18.26
CA ILE A 316 6.50 33.54 -17.46
C ILE A 316 5.80 32.22 -17.05
N THR A 317 4.48 32.27 -16.81
CA THR A 317 3.69 31.05 -16.58
C THR A 317 3.74 30.15 -17.82
N LEU A 318 3.48 30.72 -19.00
CA LEU A 318 3.50 29.97 -20.26
C LEU A 318 4.87 29.33 -20.54
N LEU A 319 5.97 30.03 -20.22
CA LEU A 319 7.33 29.49 -20.36
C LEU A 319 7.66 28.35 -19.38
N ALA A 320 6.97 28.26 -18.24
CA ALA A 320 7.16 27.18 -17.28
C ALA A 320 6.43 25.89 -17.68
N ILE A 321 5.35 26.00 -18.47
CA ILE A 321 4.47 24.87 -18.83
C ILE A 321 5.21 23.76 -19.59
N PRO A 322 6.03 24.00 -20.64
CA PRO A 322 6.63 22.91 -21.40
C PRO A 322 7.47 21.94 -20.56
N ARG A 323 8.29 22.46 -19.64
CA ARG A 323 9.12 21.62 -18.75
C ARG A 323 8.27 20.82 -17.77
N PHE A 324 7.25 21.46 -17.19
CA PHE A 324 6.31 20.79 -16.31
C PHE A 324 5.56 19.69 -17.08
N SER A 325 5.02 20.00 -18.25
CA SER A 325 4.29 19.05 -19.09
C SER A 325 5.16 17.87 -19.52
N SER A 326 6.42 18.09 -19.92
CA SER A 326 7.34 17.00 -20.25
C SER A 326 7.58 16.07 -19.07
N MET A 327 7.77 16.63 -17.87
CA MET A 327 7.94 15.84 -16.65
C MET A 327 6.69 14.98 -16.38
N ILE A 328 5.50 15.56 -16.47
CA ILE A 328 4.25 14.82 -16.25
C ILE A 328 4.02 13.74 -17.32
N VAL A 329 4.25 14.03 -18.59
CA VAL A 329 4.08 13.05 -19.69
C VAL A 329 5.03 11.87 -19.55
N ILE A 330 6.30 12.13 -19.20
CA ILE A 330 7.28 11.06 -18.92
C ILE A 330 6.81 10.24 -17.70
N SER A 331 6.36 10.90 -16.62
CA SER A 331 5.84 10.21 -15.45
C SER A 331 4.66 9.30 -15.77
N LEU A 332 3.69 9.78 -16.56
CA LEU A 332 2.54 8.98 -16.99
C LEU A 332 2.97 7.76 -17.80
N GLY A 333 3.92 7.91 -18.73
CA GLY A 333 4.45 6.79 -19.50
C GLY A 333 5.05 5.68 -18.63
N VAL A 334 5.84 6.06 -17.62
CA VAL A 334 6.43 5.09 -16.68
C VAL A 334 5.38 4.47 -15.74
N LEU A 335 4.38 5.23 -15.30
CA LEU A 335 3.32 4.72 -14.42
C LEU A 335 2.39 3.73 -15.12
N VAL A 336 2.12 3.93 -16.41
CA VAL A 336 1.32 3.01 -17.24
C VAL A 336 2.04 1.67 -17.44
N ILE A 337 3.37 1.64 -17.32
CA ILE A 337 4.16 0.40 -17.38
C ILE A 337 4.27 -0.23 -16.00
N THR A 338 4.79 0.52 -15.02
CA THR A 338 5.07 -0.01 -13.67
C THR A 338 3.82 -0.49 -12.94
N GLY A 339 2.67 0.17 -13.10
CA GLY A 339 1.42 -0.21 -12.43
C GLY A 339 0.92 -1.61 -12.83
N PRO A 340 0.65 -1.87 -14.11
CA PRO A 340 0.29 -3.20 -14.59
C PRO A 340 1.36 -4.27 -14.32
N THR A 341 2.66 -3.92 -14.42
CA THR A 341 3.72 -4.89 -14.09
C THR A 341 3.66 -5.31 -12.62
N LEU A 342 3.45 -4.38 -11.68
CA LEU A 342 3.28 -4.74 -10.26
C LEU A 342 2.06 -5.61 -10.03
N LEU A 343 0.93 -5.27 -10.67
CA LEU A 343 -0.29 -6.05 -10.56
C LEU A 343 -0.07 -7.50 -11.05
N TRP A 344 0.56 -7.67 -12.21
CA TRP A 344 0.87 -8.98 -12.78
C TRP A 344 1.88 -9.79 -11.96
N LEU A 345 2.85 -9.14 -11.32
CA LEU A 345 3.81 -9.82 -10.43
C LEU A 345 3.17 -10.27 -9.11
N MET A 346 2.06 -9.64 -8.70
CA MET A 346 1.39 -9.91 -7.42
C MET A 346 0.25 -10.94 -7.57
N GLU A 347 -0.60 -10.80 -8.60
CA GLU A 347 -1.69 -11.74 -8.90
C GLU A 347 -1.98 -11.70 -10.41
N ASP A 348 -1.93 -12.87 -11.06
CA ASP A 348 -2.12 -13.01 -12.50
C ASP A 348 -3.56 -13.41 -12.88
N ASP A 349 -4.40 -13.85 -11.92
CA ASP A 349 -5.82 -14.11 -12.15
C ASP A 349 -6.67 -12.82 -12.14
N VAL A 350 -6.95 -12.32 -13.36
CA VAL A 350 -7.77 -11.12 -13.59
C VAL A 350 -9.21 -11.29 -13.09
N THR A 351 -9.77 -12.49 -13.14
CA THR A 351 -11.16 -12.75 -12.78
C THR A 351 -11.35 -12.60 -11.28
N LEU A 352 -10.46 -13.24 -10.53
CA LEU A 352 -10.37 -13.21 -9.08
C LEU A 352 -10.10 -11.79 -8.58
N LEU A 353 -9.22 -11.06 -9.26
CA LEU A 353 -8.96 -9.66 -8.96
C LEU A 353 -10.21 -8.80 -9.17
N SER A 354 -10.92 -8.95 -10.29
CA SER A 354 -12.06 -8.11 -10.67
C SER A 354 -13.27 -8.22 -9.74
N GLN A 355 -13.40 -9.33 -9.01
CA GLN A 355 -14.49 -9.60 -8.08
C GLN A 355 -14.12 -9.28 -6.62
N SER A 356 -12.87 -8.90 -6.36
CA SER A 356 -12.36 -8.64 -5.02
C SER A 356 -12.50 -7.17 -4.58
N PRO A 357 -12.56 -6.89 -3.27
CA PRO A 357 -12.43 -5.54 -2.72
C PRO A 357 -11.15 -4.83 -3.17
N TYR A 358 -10.04 -5.56 -3.25
CA TYR A 358 -8.75 -5.06 -3.72
C TYR A 358 -8.82 -4.60 -5.18
N GLY A 359 -9.49 -5.36 -6.05
CA GLY A 359 -9.74 -5.00 -7.44
C GLY A 359 -10.59 -3.74 -7.59
N PHE A 360 -11.62 -3.57 -6.77
CA PHE A 360 -12.43 -2.33 -6.79
C PHE A 360 -11.61 -1.09 -6.43
N LEU A 361 -10.68 -1.21 -5.47
CA LEU A 361 -9.77 -0.12 -5.14
C LEU A 361 -8.78 0.19 -6.29
N ILE A 362 -8.28 -0.83 -6.99
CA ILE A 362 -7.46 -0.64 -8.20
C ILE A 362 -8.27 0.06 -9.29
N MET A 363 -9.50 -0.37 -9.56
CA MET A 363 -10.38 0.27 -10.54
C MET A 363 -10.61 1.74 -10.17
N GLY A 364 -10.89 2.03 -8.89
CA GLY A 364 -10.98 3.40 -8.39
C GLY A 364 -9.70 4.21 -8.64
N LYS A 365 -8.53 3.63 -8.37
CA LYS A 365 -7.22 4.25 -8.62
C LYS A 365 -7.05 4.59 -10.11
N ILE A 366 -7.40 3.66 -11.00
CA ILE A 366 -7.33 3.86 -12.45
C ILE A 366 -8.29 4.96 -12.89
N VAL A 367 -9.56 4.95 -12.45
CA VAL A 367 -10.55 5.97 -12.81
C VAL A 367 -10.09 7.36 -12.38
N VAL A 368 -9.65 7.54 -11.14
CA VAL A 368 -9.15 8.84 -10.64
C VAL A 368 -7.91 9.27 -11.42
N ALA A 369 -6.96 8.36 -11.67
CA ALA A 369 -5.77 8.65 -12.46
C ALA A 369 -6.11 9.04 -13.91
N SER A 370 -7.08 8.39 -14.54
CA SER A 370 -7.56 8.73 -15.90
C SER A 370 -8.21 10.11 -15.94
N ILE A 371 -9.02 10.47 -14.93
CA ILE A 371 -9.60 11.82 -14.82
C ILE A 371 -8.49 12.87 -14.69
N MET A 372 -7.48 12.61 -13.84
CA MET A 372 -6.33 13.50 -13.71
C MET A 372 -5.54 13.64 -15.02
N ALA A 373 -5.30 12.53 -15.73
CA ALA A 373 -4.63 12.55 -17.02
C ALA A 373 -5.43 13.33 -18.08
N ALA A 374 -6.77 13.20 -18.08
CA ALA A 374 -7.65 13.97 -18.95
C ALA A 374 -7.61 15.47 -18.65
N LEU A 375 -7.55 15.87 -17.37
CA LEU A 375 -7.35 17.27 -16.96
C LEU A 375 -5.97 17.80 -17.38
N GLY A 376 -4.92 16.99 -17.24
CA GLY A 376 -3.59 17.31 -17.75
C GLY A 376 -3.59 17.53 -19.28
N GLY A 377 -4.27 16.64 -20.01
CA GLY A 377 -4.48 16.79 -21.46
C GLY A 377 -5.28 18.05 -21.82
N TYR A 378 -6.33 18.38 -21.05
CA TYR A 378 -7.09 19.63 -21.21
C TYR A 378 -6.19 20.87 -21.00
N ASN A 379 -5.32 20.85 -19.99
CA ASN A 379 -4.37 21.93 -19.75
C ASN A 379 -3.39 22.10 -20.93
N GLN A 380 -2.85 21.01 -21.44
CA GLN A 380 -1.88 21.03 -22.54
C GLN A 380 -2.52 21.41 -23.88
N PHE A 381 -3.64 20.79 -24.25
CA PHE A 381 -4.22 20.97 -25.59
C PHE A 381 -5.16 22.17 -25.71
N LYS A 382 -5.80 22.60 -24.62
CA LYS A 382 -6.76 23.70 -24.65
C LYS A 382 -6.25 24.95 -23.96
N ILE A 383 -5.78 24.85 -22.71
CA ILE A 383 -5.32 26.04 -21.98
C ILE A 383 -4.01 26.58 -22.58
N GLN A 384 -2.98 25.75 -22.71
CA GLN A 384 -1.68 26.15 -23.23
C GLN A 384 -1.76 26.58 -24.69
N LYS A 385 -2.32 25.76 -25.59
CA LYS A 385 -2.42 26.11 -27.02
C LYS A 385 -3.26 27.37 -27.28
N SER A 386 -4.35 27.60 -26.53
CA SER A 386 -5.09 28.86 -26.62
C SER A 386 -4.21 30.02 -26.19
N ALA A 387 -3.51 29.89 -25.06
CA ALA A 387 -2.63 30.93 -24.57
C ALA A 387 -1.48 31.26 -25.55
N GLU A 388 -0.92 30.26 -26.24
CA GLU A 388 0.10 30.43 -27.28
C GLU A 388 -0.43 31.20 -28.49
N ARG A 389 -1.66 30.92 -28.92
CA ARG A 389 -2.33 31.67 -30.01
C ARG A 389 -2.66 33.10 -29.60
N ASP A 390 -3.05 33.29 -28.35
CA ASP A 390 -3.50 34.58 -27.84
C ASP A 390 -2.33 35.53 -27.49
N ILE A 391 -1.07 35.07 -27.58
CA ILE A 391 0.15 35.88 -27.35
C ILE A 391 0.12 37.16 -28.21
N THR A 392 -0.22 37.04 -29.49
CA THR A 392 -0.26 38.17 -30.44
C THR A 392 -1.40 39.13 -30.16
N SER A 393 -2.49 38.66 -29.55
CA SER A 393 -3.67 39.48 -29.22
C SER A 393 -3.59 40.15 -27.83
N ASN A 394 -2.57 39.82 -27.03
CA ASN A 394 -2.35 40.35 -25.68
C ASN A 394 -3.49 40.09 -24.67
N THR A 395 -4.36 39.10 -24.92
CA THR A 395 -5.51 38.72 -24.07
C THR A 395 -5.27 37.47 -23.22
N ILE A 396 -4.00 37.20 -22.88
CA ILE A 396 -3.58 35.94 -22.23
C ILE A 396 -4.18 35.83 -20.82
N ASN A 397 -4.84 34.71 -20.53
CA ASN A 397 -5.38 34.39 -19.20
C ASN A 397 -5.07 32.92 -18.85
N VAL A 398 -3.78 32.57 -18.88
CA VAL A 398 -3.27 31.22 -18.65
C VAL A 398 -3.12 30.94 -17.17
N HIS A 399 -2.58 31.90 -16.40
CA HIS A 399 -2.23 31.76 -14.99
C HIS A 399 -3.44 31.36 -14.13
N ARG A 400 -4.56 32.07 -14.30
CA ARG A 400 -5.78 31.81 -13.53
C ARG A 400 -6.46 30.51 -13.94
N LYS A 401 -6.58 30.25 -15.26
CA LYS A 401 -7.24 29.03 -15.77
C LYS A 401 -6.48 27.78 -15.34
N LEU A 402 -5.16 27.78 -15.54
CA LEU A 402 -4.28 26.69 -15.13
C LEU A 402 -4.27 26.50 -13.61
N GLY A 403 -4.22 27.59 -12.83
CA GLY A 403 -4.25 27.53 -11.38
C GLY A 403 -5.53 26.93 -10.79
N ARG A 404 -6.68 27.04 -11.48
CA ARG A 404 -7.91 26.34 -11.07
C ARG A 404 -7.83 24.85 -11.38
N SER A 405 -7.43 24.47 -12.59
CA SER A 405 -7.31 23.06 -12.97
C SER A 405 -6.32 22.30 -12.10
N LEU A 406 -5.12 22.87 -11.87
CA LEU A 406 -4.09 22.22 -11.07
C LEU A 406 -4.49 22.03 -9.60
N LYS A 407 -5.33 22.91 -9.05
CA LYS A 407 -5.88 22.73 -7.70
C LYS A 407 -6.87 21.56 -7.67
N THR A 408 -7.72 21.43 -8.69
CA THR A 408 -8.60 20.27 -8.84
C THR A 408 -7.81 18.98 -9.01
N GLU A 409 -6.77 18.98 -9.85
CA GLU A 409 -5.86 17.83 -10.03
C GLU A 409 -5.11 17.49 -8.76
N ALA A 410 -4.68 18.47 -7.95
CA ALA A 410 -4.05 18.20 -6.67
C ALA A 410 -5.01 17.55 -5.67
N VAL A 411 -6.28 17.97 -5.62
CA VAL A 411 -7.30 17.32 -4.78
C VAL A 411 -7.53 15.88 -5.24
N LEU A 412 -7.66 15.64 -6.55
CA LEU A 412 -7.77 14.29 -7.10
C LEU A 412 -6.52 13.45 -6.79
N GLY A 413 -5.33 14.05 -6.84
CA GLY A 413 -4.09 13.37 -6.46
C GLY A 413 -4.05 12.98 -4.98
N VAL A 414 -4.57 13.82 -4.09
CA VAL A 414 -4.73 13.48 -2.66
C VAL A 414 -5.74 12.35 -2.48
N ILE A 415 -6.89 12.38 -3.19
CA ILE A 415 -7.87 11.28 -3.17
C ILE A 415 -7.25 9.98 -3.69
N LEU A 416 -6.46 10.06 -4.76
CA LEU A 416 -5.73 8.92 -5.33
C LEU A 416 -4.78 8.29 -4.30
N LEU A 417 -4.06 9.11 -3.52
CA LEU A 417 -3.22 8.62 -2.42
C LEU A 417 -4.02 8.02 -1.26
N GLY A 418 -5.27 8.46 -1.05
CA GLY A 418 -6.19 7.82 -0.12
C GLY A 418 -6.56 6.40 -0.55
N LEU A 419 -6.84 6.19 -1.84
CA LEU A 419 -7.05 4.85 -2.40
C LEU A 419 -5.79 3.99 -2.29
N VAL A 420 -4.60 4.57 -2.51
CA VAL A 420 -3.33 3.85 -2.31
C VAL A 420 -3.15 3.45 -0.84
N ALA A 421 -3.47 4.33 0.11
CA ALA A 421 -3.40 4.00 1.53
C ALA A 421 -4.30 2.82 1.91
N LEU A 422 -5.50 2.73 1.32
CA LEU A 422 -6.39 1.59 1.50
C LEU A 422 -5.84 0.33 0.84
N LEU A 423 -5.33 0.43 -0.39
CA LEU A 423 -4.74 -0.69 -1.14
C LEU A 423 -3.59 -1.35 -0.38
N THR A 424 -2.68 -0.56 0.18
CA THR A 424 -1.52 -1.10 0.94
C THR A 424 -1.91 -1.81 2.23
N ASN A 425 -3.16 -1.65 2.70
CA ASN A 425 -3.68 -2.30 3.91
C ASN A 425 -4.76 -3.33 3.59
N SER A 426 -4.94 -3.67 2.31
CA SER A 426 -5.95 -4.63 1.87
C SER A 426 -5.25 -5.92 1.49
N SER A 427 -5.81 -7.07 1.90
CA SER A 427 -5.27 -8.35 1.48
C SER A 427 -5.42 -8.55 -0.03
N LEU A 428 -4.37 -9.06 -0.66
CA LEU A 428 -4.49 -9.62 -2.00
C LEU A 428 -5.47 -10.81 -1.97
N PRO A 429 -6.46 -10.83 -2.87
CA PRO A 429 -7.22 -12.06 -3.08
C PRO A 429 -6.24 -13.07 -3.69
N THR A 430 -6.17 -14.29 -3.16
CA THR A 430 -5.11 -15.25 -3.56
C THR A 430 -5.70 -16.47 -4.26
N SER A 431 -5.20 -16.76 -5.46
CA SER A 431 -5.60 -17.94 -6.26
C SER A 431 -5.33 -19.29 -5.58
N GLN A 432 -4.28 -19.41 -4.74
CA GLN A 432 -3.99 -20.66 -4.01
C GLN A 432 -5.00 -20.98 -2.88
N ALA A 433 -5.58 -19.95 -2.24
CA ALA A 433 -6.65 -20.17 -1.25
C ALA A 433 -7.89 -20.82 -1.88
N GLN A 434 -8.12 -20.58 -3.16
CA GLN A 434 -9.18 -21.24 -3.94
C GLN A 434 -8.71 -22.54 -4.61
N GLN A 435 -7.45 -22.66 -5.05
CA GLN A 435 -6.97 -23.91 -5.66
C GLN A 435 -6.91 -25.09 -4.68
N ALA A 436 -6.64 -24.85 -3.39
CA ALA A 436 -6.82 -25.86 -2.35
C ALA A 436 -8.28 -26.37 -2.25
N GLN A 437 -9.25 -25.55 -2.69
CA GLN A 437 -10.68 -25.89 -2.70
C GLN A 437 -11.14 -26.54 -4.02
N VAL A 438 -10.46 -26.27 -5.16
CA VAL A 438 -10.89 -26.76 -6.49
C VAL A 438 -10.52 -28.23 -6.74
N GLN A 439 -9.66 -28.85 -5.91
CA GLN A 439 -9.25 -30.24 -6.09
C GLN A 439 -10.00 -31.27 -5.23
N GLN A 440 -11.19 -30.95 -4.74
CA GLN A 440 -12.06 -31.94 -4.11
C GLN A 440 -13.30 -32.18 -4.96
N ILE A 441 -13.30 -33.31 -5.67
CA ILE A 441 -14.52 -33.95 -6.16
C ILE A 441 -15.33 -34.28 -4.90
N THR A 442 -16.37 -33.50 -4.64
CA THR A 442 -17.34 -33.75 -3.57
C THR A 442 -18.07 -35.06 -3.87
N TYR A 443 -17.77 -36.12 -3.13
CA TYR A 443 -18.48 -37.41 -3.25
C TYR A 443 -19.79 -37.47 -2.45
N CYS A 444 -20.07 -36.46 -1.62
CA CYS A 444 -21.21 -36.46 -0.70
C CYS A 444 -21.88 -35.08 -0.62
N PHE A 445 -23.22 -35.05 -0.75
CA PHE A 445 -24.03 -33.84 -0.60
C PHE A 445 -24.81 -33.91 0.72
N GLN A 446 -24.59 -32.93 1.60
CA GLN A 446 -25.32 -32.80 2.87
C GLN A 446 -26.01 -31.44 2.96
N THR A 447 -27.31 -31.44 3.26
CA THR A 447 -28.08 -30.24 3.56
C THR A 447 -29.10 -30.52 4.67
N SER A 448 -29.49 -29.49 5.41
CA SER A 448 -30.56 -29.58 6.40
C SER A 448 -31.70 -28.67 5.97
N GLU A 449 -32.86 -29.28 5.66
CA GLU A 449 -34.08 -28.57 5.30
C GLU A 449 -35.03 -28.52 6.50
N PHE A 450 -35.78 -27.43 6.62
CA PHE A 450 -36.68 -27.20 7.76
C PHE A 450 -38.13 -27.08 7.27
N SER A 451 -39.02 -27.84 7.92
CA SER A 451 -40.48 -27.70 7.85
C SER A 451 -40.99 -27.08 9.15
N GLU A 452 -42.22 -26.58 9.17
CA GLU A 452 -42.85 -25.98 10.36
C GLU A 452 -42.77 -26.87 11.61
N ASN A 453 -42.72 -28.20 11.45
CA ASN A 453 -42.74 -29.16 12.56
C ASN A 453 -41.57 -30.18 12.56
N ALA A 454 -40.60 -30.06 11.65
CA ALA A 454 -39.53 -31.06 11.54
C ALA A 454 -38.26 -30.50 10.87
N ARG A 455 -37.11 -31.03 11.29
CA ARG A 455 -35.83 -30.87 10.62
C ARG A 455 -35.53 -32.14 9.83
N PHE A 456 -35.16 -31.97 8.56
CA PHE A 456 -34.72 -33.05 7.68
C PHE A 456 -33.23 -32.89 7.42
N ASP A 457 -32.43 -33.85 7.90
CA ASP A 457 -31.03 -33.94 7.50
C ASP A 457 -30.96 -34.84 6.25
N ILE A 458 -30.61 -34.24 5.12
CA ILE A 458 -30.49 -34.90 3.82
C ILE A 458 -29.01 -35.19 3.59
N ASN A 459 -28.67 -36.46 3.52
CA ASN A 459 -27.32 -36.94 3.19
C ASN A 459 -27.39 -37.79 1.91
N ILE A 460 -26.64 -37.42 0.89
CA ILE A 460 -26.58 -38.16 -0.39
C ILE A 460 -25.16 -38.61 -0.63
N ASP A 461 -24.94 -39.92 -0.53
CA ASP A 461 -23.65 -40.58 -0.76
C ASP A 461 -23.85 -41.93 -1.48
N PRO A 462 -23.22 -42.18 -2.65
CA PRO A 462 -22.41 -41.24 -3.43
C PRO A 462 -23.30 -40.27 -4.21
N PHE A 463 -22.91 -38.99 -4.30
CA PHE A 463 -23.58 -37.97 -5.11
C PHE A 463 -23.29 -38.18 -6.62
N THR A 464 -23.72 -39.34 -7.14
CA THR A 464 -23.53 -39.79 -8.52
C THR A 464 -24.87 -40.19 -9.14
N SER A 465 -24.98 -40.12 -10.47
CA SER A 465 -26.21 -40.49 -11.18
C SER A 465 -26.54 -41.99 -11.02
N GLY A 466 -27.69 -42.31 -10.43
CA GLY A 466 -28.14 -43.68 -10.18
C GLY A 466 -29.60 -43.77 -9.68
N SER A 467 -30.09 -45.00 -9.43
CA SER A 467 -31.42 -45.21 -8.81
C SER A 467 -31.32 -45.16 -7.29
N ASN A 468 -32.15 -44.32 -6.66
CA ASN A 468 -32.15 -44.11 -5.20
C ASN A 468 -33.11 -45.07 -4.49
N THR A 469 -32.76 -45.49 -3.28
CA THR A 469 -33.70 -46.13 -2.32
C THR A 469 -33.85 -45.17 -1.15
N ILE A 470 -35.08 -44.77 -0.84
CA ILE A 470 -35.41 -43.75 0.19
C ILE A 470 -35.35 -44.36 1.59
#